data_AF-A0ABD0YHQ4-F1
#
_entry.id   AF-A0ABD0YHQ4-F1
#
_cell.length_a   1.000
_cell.length_b   1.000
_cell.length_c   1.000
_cell.angle_alpha   90.00
_cell.angle_beta   90.00
_cell.angle_gamma   90.00
#
_symmetry.space_group_name_H-M   'P 1'
#
loop_
_entity.id
_entity.type
_entity.pdbx_description
1 polymer ?
#
loop_
_entity_poly.entity_id
_entity_poly.type
_entity_poly.pdbx_seq_one_letter_code
_entity_poly.pdbx_strand_id
1 'polypeptide(L)'
;MRTILALYLHKSLGFSEDMSTVVYHVFVMLCYFTPLLGGIIADSWLGKYRTIFYVSCIYAVGNIVLAVGSVSSLNISHKAMSLVGLFLIAAGTGGIKPCVSSFGGDQFVMPEQERQLQGFFSVFYFTINAGSVLSCFFTPMLREQVSCLGQETCDPLAFGVPAVLMVISIMFFVGGRRMYKMKDPEGNIMSLVCKCIGHAISRKISRKKGEGREHWLDYADDIYPKRLIEETKIFINLAILFSPTIVFWALYEQQGSRWTFQASHMDGNLGGYYLDPDQIQTLNPVLVLIFIPIFDKGFYPLLAKLRIIRTPLQKLSWGGLLGALAFLVSGLVELKIQPSYPVLAGSGEAHLRVYNTLQCDIGLNYMNNDGVVNQLGMLERLALPVVGNTTVQLKMTGRDYCKTYKAVETSFVLQEMEVSQF
;
A
#
# COMPACT_ATOMS: atom_id res chain seq x y z
N MET A 1 -0.98 3.38 -8.23
CA MET A 1 -2.09 2.66 -7.56
C MET A 1 -1.91 2.53 -6.06
N ARG A 2 -0.85 1.84 -5.55
CA ARG A 2 -0.65 1.68 -4.09
C ARG A 2 -0.69 3.00 -3.33
N THR A 3 -0.09 4.05 -3.89
CA THR A 3 -0.02 5.40 -3.34
C THR A 3 -1.38 5.97 -2.91
N ILE A 4 -2.35 5.94 -3.82
CA ILE A 4 -3.68 6.55 -3.62
C ILE A 4 -4.69 5.60 -2.94
N LEU A 5 -4.35 4.31 -2.82
CA LEU A 5 -5.32 3.25 -2.50
C LEU A 5 -5.94 3.40 -1.11
N ALA A 6 -5.14 3.69 -0.08
CA ALA A 6 -5.64 3.79 1.29
C ALA A 6 -6.69 4.92 1.42
N LEU A 7 -6.41 6.08 0.83
CA LEU A 7 -7.34 7.20 0.82
C LEU A 7 -8.55 6.96 -0.07
N TYR A 8 -8.41 6.24 -1.19
CA TYR A 8 -9.55 5.83 -2.02
C TYR A 8 -10.52 4.90 -1.27
N LEU A 9 -10.00 3.91 -0.56
CA LEU A 9 -10.79 3.00 0.27
C LEU A 9 -11.57 3.76 1.36
N HIS A 10 -10.92 4.75 1.98
CA HIS A 10 -11.54 5.55 3.04
C HIS A 10 -12.50 6.61 2.49
N LYS A 11 -12.02 7.55 1.68
CA LYS A 11 -12.79 8.72 1.21
C LYS A 11 -13.87 8.35 0.19
N SER A 12 -13.56 7.47 -0.77
CA SER A 12 -14.45 7.22 -1.92
C SER A 12 -15.34 5.99 -1.72
N LEU A 13 -14.82 4.93 -1.08
CA LEU A 13 -15.63 3.75 -0.75
C LEU A 13 -16.27 3.83 0.64
N GLY A 14 -15.89 4.77 1.50
CA GLY A 14 -16.49 4.93 2.82
C GLY A 14 -16.19 3.75 3.75
N PHE A 15 -14.98 3.19 3.69
CA PHE A 15 -14.48 2.25 4.70
C PHE A 15 -13.85 3.03 5.87
N SER A 16 -13.88 2.46 7.07
CA SER A 16 -13.10 2.94 8.20
C SER A 16 -11.60 2.98 7.88
N GLU A 17 -10.81 3.80 8.56
CA GLU A 17 -9.34 3.79 8.38
C GLU A 17 -8.74 2.41 8.67
N ASP A 18 -9.30 1.71 9.68
CA ASP A 18 -8.90 0.36 10.05
C ASP A 18 -9.22 -0.65 8.96
N MET A 19 -10.46 -0.64 8.44
CA MET A 19 -10.87 -1.53 7.36
C MET A 19 -10.11 -1.23 6.07
N SER A 20 -9.86 0.06 5.77
CA SER A 20 -9.03 0.49 4.64
C SER A 20 -7.60 -0.04 4.77
N THR A 21 -7.03 0.00 5.97
CA THR A 21 -5.71 -0.56 6.28
C THR A 21 -5.69 -2.07 6.08
N VAL A 22 -6.73 -2.79 6.53
CA VAL A 22 -6.86 -4.24 6.32
C VAL A 22 -6.94 -4.59 4.83
N VAL A 23 -7.84 -3.95 4.08
CA VAL A 23 -8.01 -4.21 2.64
C VAL A 23 -6.71 -3.88 1.88
N TYR A 24 -6.05 -2.77 2.21
CA TYR A 24 -4.75 -2.40 1.65
C TYR A 24 -3.70 -3.51 1.89
N HIS A 25 -3.55 -4.00 3.12
CA HIS A 25 -2.55 -5.02 3.44
C HIS A 25 -2.89 -6.39 2.87
N VAL A 26 -4.17 -6.75 2.77
CA VAL A 26 -4.61 -7.97 2.05
C VAL A 26 -4.23 -7.87 0.57
N PHE A 27 -4.46 -6.71 -0.04
CA PHE A 27 -4.04 -6.45 -1.42
C PHE A 27 -2.51 -6.59 -1.59
N VAL A 28 -1.72 -5.97 -0.71
CA VAL A 28 -0.26 -6.07 -0.72
C VAL A 28 0.20 -7.51 -0.53
N MET A 29 -0.36 -8.22 0.45
CA MET A 29 -0.08 -9.64 0.70
C MET A 29 -0.31 -10.47 -0.58
N LEU A 30 -1.45 -10.30 -1.24
CA LEU A 30 -1.74 -10.99 -2.50
C LEU A 30 -0.72 -10.64 -3.59
N CYS A 31 -0.33 -9.37 -3.73
CA CYS A 31 0.68 -8.92 -4.70
C CYS A 31 2.09 -9.53 -4.50
N TYR A 32 2.40 -10.00 -3.29
CA TYR A 32 3.67 -10.64 -2.95
C TYR A 32 3.56 -12.16 -2.75
N PHE A 33 2.35 -12.69 -2.62
CA PHE A 33 2.06 -14.12 -2.57
C PHE A 33 1.89 -14.75 -3.96
N THR A 34 1.12 -14.11 -4.85
CA THR A 34 0.88 -14.61 -6.22
C THR A 34 2.11 -14.72 -7.13
N PRO A 35 3.28 -14.07 -6.89
CA PRO A 35 4.54 -14.42 -7.55
C PRO A 35 4.92 -15.89 -7.45
N LEU A 36 4.65 -16.56 -6.33
CA LEU A 36 4.93 -18.00 -6.19
C LEU A 36 4.14 -18.80 -7.22
N LEU A 37 2.87 -18.45 -7.43
CA LEU A 37 2.01 -19.08 -8.43
C LEU A 37 2.48 -18.75 -9.86
N GLY A 38 2.82 -17.48 -10.12
CA GLY A 38 3.32 -17.04 -11.43
C GLY A 38 4.60 -17.75 -11.85
N GLY A 39 5.57 -17.87 -10.94
CA GLY A 39 6.82 -18.60 -11.18
C GLY A 39 6.56 -20.08 -11.47
N ILE A 40 5.75 -20.75 -10.64
CA ILE A 40 5.39 -22.16 -10.86
C ILE A 40 4.73 -22.36 -12.23
N ILE A 41 3.79 -21.51 -12.61
CA ILE A 41 3.10 -21.60 -13.90
C ILE A 41 4.06 -21.38 -15.07
N ALA A 42 4.97 -20.39 -14.95
CA ALA A 42 5.98 -20.10 -15.97
C ALA A 42 6.99 -21.23 -16.15
N ASP A 43 7.51 -21.78 -15.06
CA ASP A 43 8.59 -22.77 -15.10
C ASP A 43 8.06 -24.19 -15.38
N SER A 44 6.79 -24.48 -15.05
CA SER A 44 6.23 -25.84 -15.19
C SER A 44 5.39 -26.05 -16.44
N TRP A 45 4.66 -25.03 -16.93
CA TRP A 45 3.60 -25.26 -17.92
C TRP A 45 3.60 -24.29 -19.10
N LEU A 46 3.51 -22.98 -18.84
CA LEU A 46 3.25 -22.00 -19.90
C LEU A 46 4.52 -21.44 -20.54
N GLY A 47 5.65 -21.47 -19.83
CA GLY A 47 6.85 -20.71 -20.21
C GLY A 47 6.71 -19.23 -19.86
N LYS A 48 7.84 -18.56 -19.61
CA LYS A 48 7.89 -17.16 -19.13
C LYS A 48 7.14 -16.19 -20.03
N TYR A 49 7.33 -16.26 -21.36
CA TYR A 49 6.68 -15.34 -22.31
C TYR A 49 5.14 -15.41 -22.23
N ARG A 50 4.57 -16.63 -22.26
CA ARG A 50 3.11 -16.81 -22.24
C ARG A 50 2.54 -16.43 -20.88
N THR A 51 3.22 -16.77 -19.78
CA THR A 51 2.80 -16.32 -18.44
C THR A 51 2.78 -14.80 -18.35
N ILE A 52 3.84 -14.11 -18.80
CA ILE A 52 3.87 -12.64 -18.81
C ILE A 52 2.70 -12.10 -19.61
N PHE A 53 2.44 -12.62 -20.81
CA PHE A 53 1.34 -12.15 -21.66
C PHE A 53 -0.05 -12.34 -21.02
N TYR A 54 -0.41 -13.57 -20.64
CA TYR A 54 -1.75 -13.84 -20.10
C TYR A 54 -1.99 -13.14 -18.76
N VAL A 55 -0.99 -13.14 -17.87
CA VAL A 55 -1.11 -12.46 -16.58
C VAL A 55 -1.14 -10.94 -16.76
N SER A 56 -0.45 -10.39 -17.76
CA SER A 56 -0.56 -8.97 -18.12
C SER A 56 -1.95 -8.60 -18.62
N CYS A 57 -2.61 -9.47 -19.40
CA CYS A 57 -4.00 -9.26 -19.79
C CYS A 57 -4.94 -9.23 -18.56
N ILE A 58 -4.76 -10.15 -17.61
CA ILE A 58 -5.50 -10.14 -16.33
C ILE A 58 -5.25 -8.84 -15.56
N TYR A 59 -3.99 -8.38 -15.53
CA TYR A 59 -3.64 -7.12 -14.91
C TYR A 59 -4.33 -5.92 -15.58
N ALA A 60 -4.31 -5.84 -16.92
CA ALA A 60 -4.99 -4.78 -17.67
C ALA A 60 -6.50 -4.78 -17.39
N VAL A 61 -7.16 -5.95 -17.42
CA VAL A 61 -8.57 -6.09 -17.06
C VAL A 61 -8.83 -5.62 -15.63
N GLY A 62 -7.97 -6.00 -14.67
CA GLY A 62 -8.09 -5.54 -13.28
C GLY A 62 -8.03 -4.02 -13.13
N ASN A 63 -7.11 -3.35 -13.84
CA ASN A 63 -7.03 -1.88 -13.85
C ASN A 63 -8.28 -1.24 -14.48
N ILE A 64 -8.79 -1.80 -15.57
CA ILE A 64 -10.02 -1.31 -16.22
C ILE A 64 -11.22 -1.48 -15.30
N VAL A 65 -11.37 -2.66 -14.66
CA VAL A 65 -12.46 -2.93 -13.71
C VAL A 65 -12.39 -1.99 -12.52
N LEU A 66 -11.19 -1.69 -11.99
CA LEU A 66 -11.02 -0.74 -10.90
C LEU A 66 -11.35 0.69 -11.34
N ALA A 67 -10.88 1.13 -12.52
CA ALA A 67 -11.19 2.45 -13.05
C ALA A 67 -12.70 2.64 -13.27
N VAL A 68 -13.39 1.65 -13.84
CA VAL A 68 -14.86 1.66 -14.00
C VAL A 68 -15.56 1.60 -12.64
N GLY A 69 -15.07 0.76 -11.71
CA GLY A 69 -15.61 0.63 -10.36
C GLY A 69 -15.54 1.92 -9.54
N SER A 70 -14.55 2.78 -9.82
CA SER A 70 -14.42 4.09 -9.19
C SER A 70 -15.36 5.16 -9.73
N VAL A 71 -16.12 4.89 -10.79
CA VAL A 71 -17.14 5.83 -11.30
C VAL A 71 -18.41 5.69 -10.47
N SER A 72 -18.71 6.69 -9.63
CA SER A 72 -19.85 6.72 -8.70
C SER A 72 -21.23 6.89 -9.36
N SER A 73 -21.29 7.27 -10.64
CA SER A 73 -22.54 7.50 -11.37
C SER A 73 -23.17 6.23 -11.96
N LEU A 74 -22.49 5.09 -11.87
CA LEU A 74 -23.01 3.80 -12.33
C LEU A 74 -23.90 3.17 -11.26
N ASN A 75 -25.07 2.65 -11.62
CA ASN A 75 -25.99 1.99 -10.67
C ASN A 75 -25.53 0.57 -10.28
N ILE A 76 -24.22 0.40 -10.02
CA ILE A 76 -23.55 -0.87 -9.74
C ILE A 76 -22.83 -0.74 -8.39
N SER A 77 -22.63 -1.84 -7.67
CA SER A 77 -21.84 -1.83 -6.42
C SER A 77 -20.37 -1.44 -6.67
N HIS A 78 -20.05 -0.16 -6.49
CA HIS A 78 -18.69 0.39 -6.62
C HIS A 78 -17.68 -0.32 -5.70
N LYS A 79 -18.12 -0.66 -4.48
CA LYS A 79 -17.32 -1.43 -3.51
C LYS A 79 -16.93 -2.79 -4.07
N ALA A 80 -17.90 -3.57 -4.56
CA ALA A 80 -17.65 -4.91 -5.06
C ALA A 80 -16.77 -4.89 -6.32
N MET A 81 -17.06 -4.00 -7.28
CA MET A 81 -16.25 -3.87 -8.48
C MET A 81 -14.80 -3.48 -8.17
N SER A 82 -14.60 -2.55 -7.24
CA SER A 82 -13.27 -2.12 -6.84
C SER A 82 -12.47 -3.24 -6.17
N LEU A 83 -13.10 -4.04 -5.30
CA LEU A 83 -12.47 -5.20 -4.67
C LEU A 83 -12.12 -6.28 -5.70
N VAL A 84 -13.00 -6.55 -6.67
CA VAL A 84 -12.71 -7.48 -7.77
C VAL A 84 -11.55 -6.96 -8.62
N GLY A 85 -11.54 -5.66 -8.95
CA GLY A 85 -10.44 -5.01 -9.66
C GLY A 85 -9.11 -5.16 -8.92
N LEU A 86 -9.09 -4.88 -7.61
CA LEU A 86 -7.91 -5.04 -6.75
C LEU A 86 -7.40 -6.49 -6.72
N PHE A 87 -8.29 -7.48 -6.64
CA PHE A 87 -7.92 -8.89 -6.69
C PHE A 87 -7.27 -9.26 -8.03
N LEU A 88 -7.86 -8.85 -9.15
CA LEU A 88 -7.31 -9.10 -10.49
C LEU A 88 -5.95 -8.40 -10.68
N ILE A 89 -5.82 -7.17 -10.18
CA ILE A 89 -4.54 -6.44 -10.15
C ILE A 89 -3.50 -7.22 -9.35
N ALA A 90 -3.87 -7.72 -8.16
CA ALA A 90 -2.94 -8.45 -7.29
C ALA A 90 -2.46 -9.77 -7.93
N ALA A 91 -3.36 -10.50 -8.59
CA ALA A 91 -3.02 -11.68 -9.38
C ALA A 91 -2.12 -11.33 -10.58
N GLY A 92 -2.46 -10.24 -11.28
CA GLY A 92 -1.73 -9.71 -12.42
C GLY A 92 -0.29 -9.29 -12.09
N THR A 93 -0.14 -8.33 -11.18
CA THR A 93 1.18 -7.81 -10.78
C THR A 93 2.07 -8.90 -10.21
N GLY A 94 1.53 -9.75 -9.33
CA GLY A 94 2.36 -10.77 -8.69
C GLY A 94 2.80 -11.85 -9.67
N GLY A 95 1.93 -12.33 -10.56
CA GLY A 95 2.32 -13.35 -11.53
C GLY A 95 3.38 -12.90 -12.55
N ILE A 96 3.46 -11.59 -12.83
CA ILE A 96 4.44 -11.00 -13.76
C ILE A 96 5.82 -10.82 -13.10
N LYS A 97 5.86 -10.46 -11.80
CA LYS A 97 7.09 -10.13 -11.05
C LYS A 97 8.26 -11.12 -11.21
N PRO A 98 8.08 -12.44 -11.03
CA PRO A 98 9.20 -13.39 -11.12
C PRO A 98 9.62 -13.66 -12.57
N CYS A 99 8.73 -13.38 -13.53
CA CYS A 99 8.92 -13.76 -14.92
C CYS A 99 9.63 -12.68 -15.73
N VAL A 100 9.33 -11.38 -15.52
CA VAL A 100 9.85 -10.31 -16.39
C VAL A 100 11.35 -10.11 -16.24
N SER A 101 11.86 -10.05 -15.01
CA SER A 101 13.29 -9.87 -14.76
C SER A 101 14.11 -11.06 -15.24
N SER A 102 13.61 -12.27 -15.02
CA SER A 102 14.26 -13.51 -15.47
C SER A 102 14.20 -13.65 -17.00
N PHE A 103 13.07 -13.34 -17.63
CA PHE A 103 12.92 -13.35 -19.09
C PHE A 103 13.80 -12.28 -19.76
N GLY A 104 13.95 -11.10 -19.16
CA GLY A 104 14.88 -10.07 -19.62
C GLY A 104 16.34 -10.53 -19.56
N GLY A 105 16.73 -11.20 -18.47
CA GLY A 105 18.06 -11.79 -18.33
C GLY A 105 18.35 -12.90 -19.35
N ASP A 106 17.35 -13.71 -19.69
CA ASP A 106 17.46 -14.81 -20.67
C ASP A 106 17.78 -14.34 -22.11
N GLN A 107 17.67 -13.04 -22.40
CA GLN A 107 17.98 -12.51 -23.73
C GLN A 107 19.49 -12.46 -24.02
N PHE A 108 20.31 -12.43 -22.96
CA PHE A 108 21.76 -12.31 -23.04
C PHE A 108 22.44 -13.70 -23.06
N VAL A 109 23.49 -13.83 -23.87
CA VAL A 109 24.31 -15.05 -23.97
C VAL A 109 25.49 -14.94 -23.00
N MET A 110 25.56 -15.87 -22.05
CA MET A 110 26.65 -15.94 -21.08
C MET A 110 27.74 -16.90 -21.58
N PRO A 111 29.04 -16.62 -21.33
CA PRO A 111 29.58 -15.50 -20.54
C PRO A 111 29.84 -14.20 -21.34
N GLU A 112 29.72 -14.23 -22.67
CA GLU A 112 30.15 -13.14 -23.58
C GLU A 112 29.46 -11.79 -23.33
N GLN A 113 28.20 -11.80 -22.86
CA GLN A 113 27.39 -10.60 -22.69
C GLN A 113 27.15 -10.18 -21.22
N GLU A 114 28.04 -10.60 -20.30
CA GLU A 114 27.89 -10.31 -18.87
C GLU A 114 27.83 -8.80 -18.55
N ARG A 115 28.67 -7.99 -19.21
CA ARG A 115 28.69 -6.54 -19.01
C ARG A 115 27.37 -5.87 -19.45
N GLN A 116 26.80 -6.34 -20.56
CA GLN A 116 25.53 -5.86 -21.08
C GLN A 116 24.37 -6.26 -20.16
N LEU A 117 24.41 -7.47 -19.59
CA LEU A 117 23.43 -7.94 -18.60
C LEU A 117 23.44 -7.08 -17.33
N GLN A 118 24.61 -6.75 -16.80
CA GLN A 118 24.74 -5.84 -15.65
C GLN A 118 24.22 -4.42 -15.96
N GLY A 119 24.51 -3.91 -17.16
CA GLY A 119 23.97 -2.64 -17.64
C GLY A 119 22.45 -2.65 -17.76
N PHE A 120 21.87 -3.73 -18.29
CA PHE A 120 20.43 -3.93 -18.36
C PHE A 120 19.76 -3.86 -16.98
N PHE A 121 20.28 -4.60 -15.99
CA PHE A 121 19.71 -4.57 -14.64
C PHE A 121 19.90 -3.21 -13.95
N SER A 122 20.96 -2.47 -14.27
CA SER A 122 21.17 -1.12 -13.74
C SER A 122 20.12 -0.14 -14.29
N VAL A 123 19.85 -0.16 -15.60
CA VAL A 123 18.81 0.68 -16.23
C VAL A 123 17.41 0.24 -15.77
N PHE A 124 17.19 -1.07 -15.61
CA PHE A 124 15.95 -1.61 -15.08
C PHE A 124 15.67 -1.08 -13.66
N TYR A 125 16.68 -1.11 -12.79
CA TYR A 125 16.59 -0.60 -11.43
C TYR A 125 16.31 0.91 -11.39
N PHE A 126 17.02 1.70 -12.22
CA PHE A 126 16.80 3.13 -12.34
C PHE A 126 15.37 3.45 -12.81
N THR A 127 14.90 2.76 -13.86
CA THR A 127 13.55 2.95 -14.42
C THR A 127 12.45 2.65 -13.39
N ILE A 128 12.59 1.60 -12.57
CA ILE A 128 11.63 1.28 -11.51
C ILE A 128 11.52 2.43 -10.50
N ASN A 129 12.66 2.93 -10.01
CA ASN A 129 12.66 4.00 -9.02
C ASN A 129 12.16 5.32 -9.61
N ALA A 130 12.63 5.69 -10.81
CA ALA A 130 12.16 6.88 -11.51
C ALA A 130 10.63 6.81 -11.78
N GLY A 131 10.13 5.67 -12.25
CA GLY A 131 8.70 5.43 -12.44
C GLY A 131 7.91 5.52 -11.13
N SER A 132 8.48 5.03 -10.02
CA SER A 132 7.88 5.17 -8.69
C SER A 132 7.80 6.63 -8.23
N VAL A 133 8.83 7.44 -8.46
CA VAL A 133 8.81 8.89 -8.15
C VAL A 133 7.69 9.56 -8.96
N LEU A 134 7.67 9.36 -10.28
CA LEU A 134 6.67 9.97 -11.16
C LEU A 134 5.25 9.53 -10.78
N SER A 135 5.01 8.25 -10.52
CA SER A 135 3.69 7.77 -10.15
C SER A 135 3.27 8.26 -8.76
N CYS A 136 4.16 8.23 -7.77
CA CYS A 136 3.80 8.68 -6.42
C CYS A 136 3.54 10.19 -6.35
N PHE A 137 4.14 10.98 -7.24
CA PHE A 137 3.92 12.42 -7.31
C PHE A 137 2.67 12.78 -8.13
N PHE A 138 2.59 12.29 -9.37
CA PHE A 138 1.56 12.69 -10.32
C PHE A 138 0.21 11.97 -10.11
N THR A 139 0.19 10.73 -9.63
CA THR A 139 -1.09 10.02 -9.46
C THR A 139 -1.98 10.67 -8.40
N PRO A 140 -1.47 11.06 -7.21
CA PRO A 140 -2.25 11.87 -6.26
C PRO A 140 -2.71 13.21 -6.83
N MET A 141 -1.80 13.91 -7.54
CA MET A 141 -2.09 15.20 -8.18
C MET A 141 -3.25 15.10 -9.17
N LEU A 142 -3.26 14.05 -10.01
CA LEU A 142 -4.35 13.76 -10.95
C LEU A 142 -5.67 13.44 -10.26
N ARG A 143 -5.63 12.88 -9.05
CA ARG A 143 -6.82 12.55 -8.27
C ARG A 143 -7.43 13.77 -7.59
N GLU A 144 -6.62 14.61 -6.95
CA GLU A 144 -7.13 15.71 -6.12
C GLU A 144 -7.37 17.00 -6.92
N GLN A 145 -6.53 17.31 -7.92
CA GLN A 145 -6.55 18.61 -8.62
C GLN A 145 -7.43 18.63 -9.87
N VAL A 146 -7.92 17.46 -10.31
CA VAL A 146 -8.79 17.35 -11.49
C VAL A 146 -10.17 16.96 -11.02
N SER A 147 -11.16 17.81 -11.28
CA SER A 147 -12.56 17.48 -11.07
C SER A 147 -13.11 16.70 -12.26
N CYS A 148 -13.81 15.60 -12.01
CA CYS A 148 -14.44 14.82 -13.08
C CYS A 148 -15.78 14.23 -12.66
N LEU A 149 -16.67 14.04 -13.63
CA LEU A 149 -17.97 13.37 -13.44
C LEU A 149 -18.82 14.00 -12.32
N GLY A 150 -18.68 15.32 -12.09
CA GLY A 150 -19.41 16.06 -11.05
C GLY A 150 -18.87 15.87 -9.62
N GLN A 151 -17.73 15.21 -9.44
CA GLN A 151 -17.02 15.10 -8.17
C GLN A 151 -15.79 16.00 -8.14
N GLU A 152 -15.44 16.49 -6.95
CA GLU A 152 -14.25 17.33 -6.73
C GLU A 152 -12.95 16.56 -6.99
N THR A 153 -12.92 15.27 -6.62
CA THR A 153 -11.81 14.34 -6.85
C THR A 153 -12.08 13.40 -8.02
N CYS A 154 -11.06 13.08 -8.83
CA CYS A 154 -11.16 12.18 -9.97
C CYS A 154 -10.43 10.85 -9.80
N ASP A 155 -11.03 9.93 -9.05
CA ASP A 155 -10.54 8.55 -8.92
C ASP A 155 -10.48 7.78 -10.26
N PRO A 156 -11.47 7.87 -11.17
CA PRO A 156 -11.45 7.14 -12.43
C PRO A 156 -10.26 7.49 -13.33
N LEU A 157 -9.83 8.75 -13.33
CA LEU A 157 -8.65 9.17 -14.08
C LEU A 157 -7.37 8.61 -13.45
N ALA A 158 -7.26 8.71 -12.12
CA ALA A 158 -6.09 8.25 -11.39
C ALA A 158 -5.86 6.72 -11.51
N PHE A 159 -6.93 5.93 -11.59
CA PHE A 159 -6.87 4.48 -11.87
C PHE A 159 -6.86 4.15 -13.37
N GLY A 160 -7.45 4.99 -14.21
CA GLY A 160 -7.50 4.81 -15.66
C GLY A 160 -6.14 5.00 -16.35
N VAL A 161 -5.32 5.94 -15.89
CA VAL A 161 -3.97 6.16 -16.45
C VAL A 161 -3.10 4.89 -16.36
N PRO A 162 -2.96 4.22 -15.19
CA PRO A 162 -2.32 2.90 -15.10
C PRO A 162 -2.91 1.85 -16.04
N ALA A 163 -4.24 1.85 -16.26
CA ALA A 163 -4.88 0.91 -17.18
C ALA A 163 -4.38 1.10 -18.62
N VAL A 164 -4.37 2.35 -19.10
CA VAL A 164 -3.88 2.70 -20.45
C VAL A 164 -2.39 2.37 -20.58
N LEU A 165 -1.57 2.74 -19.60
CA LEU A 165 -0.14 2.44 -19.60
C LEU A 165 0.14 0.93 -19.61
N MET A 166 -0.67 0.14 -18.89
CA MET A 166 -0.56 -1.32 -18.91
C MET A 166 -0.90 -1.91 -20.28
N VAL A 167 -1.96 -1.42 -20.94
CA VAL A 167 -2.31 -1.85 -22.31
C VAL A 167 -1.20 -1.50 -23.29
N ILE A 168 -0.64 -0.29 -23.21
CA ILE A 168 0.51 0.13 -24.03
C ILE A 168 1.71 -0.80 -23.77
N SER A 169 2.01 -1.12 -22.50
CA SER A 169 3.09 -2.04 -22.15
C SER A 169 2.89 -3.44 -22.77
N ILE A 170 1.67 -3.95 -22.82
CA ILE A 170 1.36 -5.23 -23.48
C ILE A 170 1.61 -5.13 -24.99
N MET A 171 1.20 -4.03 -25.62
CA MET A 171 1.44 -3.81 -27.06
C MET A 171 2.93 -3.81 -27.39
N PHE A 172 3.75 -3.11 -26.60
CA PHE A 172 5.22 -3.13 -26.76
C PHE A 172 5.79 -4.53 -26.53
N PHE A 173 5.36 -5.23 -25.48
CA PHE A 173 5.84 -6.58 -25.19
C PHE A 173 5.54 -7.55 -26.33
N VAL A 174 4.31 -7.55 -26.84
CA VAL A 174 3.89 -8.41 -27.96
C VAL A 174 4.56 -7.99 -29.27
N GLY A 175 4.76 -6.69 -29.51
CA GLY A 175 5.48 -6.18 -30.68
C GLY A 175 6.92 -6.72 -30.76
N GLY A 176 7.57 -6.91 -29.61
CA GLY A 176 8.91 -7.50 -29.52
C GLY A 176 8.97 -9.03 -29.67
N ARG A 177 7.83 -9.73 -29.80
CA ARG A 177 7.76 -11.20 -29.76
C ARG A 177 8.74 -11.90 -30.70
N ARG A 178 8.93 -11.38 -31.91
CA ARG A 178 9.81 -12.00 -32.92
C ARG A 178 11.30 -11.88 -32.59
N MET A 179 11.67 -10.98 -31.68
CA MET A 179 13.06 -10.72 -31.29
C MET A 179 13.47 -11.48 -30.02
N TYR A 180 12.51 -12.03 -29.27
CA TYR A 180 12.83 -12.67 -28.00
C TYR A 180 13.38 -14.07 -28.17
N LYS A 181 14.40 -14.39 -27.38
CA LYS A 181 14.83 -15.76 -27.11
C LYS A 181 13.90 -16.37 -26.07
N MET A 182 13.18 -17.41 -26.48
CA MET A 182 12.26 -18.15 -25.63
C MET A 182 12.92 -19.45 -25.21
N LYS A 183 13.13 -19.63 -23.90
CA LYS A 183 13.57 -20.89 -23.31
C LYS A 183 12.37 -21.78 -22.99
N ASP A 184 12.57 -23.08 -23.12
CA ASP A 184 11.56 -24.06 -22.73
C ASP A 184 11.43 -24.14 -21.19
N PRO A 185 10.28 -24.56 -20.66
CA PRO A 185 10.06 -24.65 -19.21
C PRO A 185 10.93 -25.72 -18.55
N GLU A 186 11.70 -25.34 -17.51
CA GLU A 186 12.63 -26.21 -16.78
C GLU A 186 12.02 -26.79 -15.49
N GLY A 187 10.82 -27.36 -15.57
CA GLY A 187 10.19 -28.11 -14.47
C GLY A 187 9.96 -27.34 -13.15
N ASN A 188 9.47 -28.04 -12.12
CA ASN A 188 9.09 -27.43 -10.84
C ASN A 188 10.06 -27.77 -9.71
N ILE A 189 11.13 -26.98 -9.57
CA ILE A 189 12.13 -27.12 -8.50
C ILE A 189 11.45 -27.00 -7.12
N MET A 190 10.46 -26.12 -6.97
CA MET A 190 9.74 -25.94 -5.70
C MET A 190 9.01 -27.22 -5.25
N SER A 191 8.31 -27.89 -6.17
CA SER A 191 7.66 -29.18 -5.91
C SER A 191 8.68 -30.26 -5.52
N LEU A 192 9.84 -30.28 -6.20
CA LEU A 192 10.92 -31.21 -5.91
C LEU A 192 11.49 -31.00 -4.50
N VAL A 193 11.74 -29.75 -4.11
CA VAL A 193 12.20 -29.38 -2.76
C VAL A 193 11.17 -29.77 -1.69
N CYS A 194 9.89 -29.46 -1.90
CA CYS A 194 8.82 -29.83 -0.97
C CYS A 194 8.71 -31.35 -0.77
N LYS A 195 8.80 -32.14 -1.86
CA LYS A 195 8.79 -33.61 -1.78
C LYS A 195 10.05 -34.16 -1.10
N CYS A 196 11.22 -33.58 -1.36
CA CYS A 196 12.46 -33.94 -0.68
C CYS A 196 12.36 -33.72 0.84
N ILE A 197 11.85 -32.56 1.27
CA ILE A 197 11.63 -32.24 2.69
C ILE A 197 10.61 -33.19 3.31
N GLY A 198 9.45 -33.39 2.67
CA GLY A 198 8.40 -34.28 3.17
C GLY A 198 8.89 -35.73 3.31
N HIS A 199 9.67 -36.21 2.34
CA HIS A 199 10.27 -37.54 2.38
C HIS A 199 11.29 -37.67 3.52
N ALA A 200 12.19 -36.70 3.67
CA ALA A 200 13.16 -36.68 4.77
C ALA A 200 12.48 -36.71 6.15
N ILE A 201 11.40 -35.94 6.33
CA ILE A 201 10.62 -35.92 7.58
C ILE A 201 9.93 -37.26 7.82
N SER A 202 9.25 -37.81 6.81
CA SER A 202 8.58 -39.11 6.90
C SER A 202 9.54 -40.23 7.30
N ARG A 203 10.73 -40.26 6.69
CA ARG A 203 11.76 -41.25 6.95
C ARG A 203 12.45 -41.04 8.30
N LYS A 204 12.58 -39.79 8.77
CA LYS A 204 13.04 -39.48 10.12
C LYS A 204 12.07 -39.97 11.20
N ILE A 205 10.76 -39.81 10.98
CA ILE A 205 9.71 -40.26 11.92
C ILE A 205 9.64 -41.78 11.95
N SER A 206 9.81 -42.44 10.80
CA SER A 206 9.71 -43.91 10.66
C SER A 206 10.99 -44.66 11.06
N ARG A 207 11.99 -43.98 11.65
CA ARG A 207 13.32 -44.54 11.88
C ARG A 207 13.35 -45.49 13.08
N LYS A 208 14.10 -46.59 12.96
CA LYS A 208 14.51 -47.43 14.11
C LYS A 208 15.63 -46.74 14.90
N LYS A 209 15.60 -46.86 16.24
CA LYS A 209 16.66 -46.38 17.15
C LYS A 209 18.01 -46.99 16.73
N GLY A 210 18.94 -46.18 16.20
CA GLY A 210 20.28 -46.62 15.76
C GLY A 210 20.88 -45.87 14.57
N GLU A 211 20.10 -45.51 13.55
CA GLU A 211 20.61 -44.88 12.30
C GLU A 211 20.75 -43.34 12.36
N GLY A 212 21.60 -42.82 13.25
CA GLY A 212 21.81 -41.37 13.40
C GLY A 212 22.51 -40.79 12.19
N ARG A 213 21.83 -39.92 11.42
CA ARG A 213 22.48 -39.06 10.42
C ARG A 213 22.82 -37.71 11.08
N GLU A 214 23.86 -37.05 10.59
CA GLU A 214 24.28 -35.73 11.10
C GLU A 214 23.21 -34.66 10.88
N HIS A 215 22.61 -34.61 9.68
CA HIS A 215 21.50 -33.70 9.38
C HIS A 215 20.21 -34.47 9.08
N TRP A 216 19.08 -33.94 9.53
CA TRP A 216 17.77 -34.57 9.34
C TRP A 216 17.32 -34.65 7.88
N LEU A 217 17.87 -33.80 7.02
CA LEU A 217 17.57 -33.82 5.59
C LEU A 217 18.31 -34.95 4.84
N ASP A 218 19.35 -35.53 5.43
CA ASP A 218 20.11 -36.64 4.83
C ASP A 218 19.30 -37.94 4.77
N TYR A 219 18.14 -38.00 5.42
CA TYR A 219 17.20 -39.11 5.27
C TYR A 219 16.52 -39.16 3.90
N ALA A 220 16.76 -38.19 3.01
CA ALA A 220 16.28 -38.20 1.63
C ALA A 220 17.31 -38.73 0.61
N ASP A 221 18.50 -39.17 1.08
CA ASP A 221 19.61 -39.62 0.23
C ASP A 221 19.35 -40.91 -0.55
N ASP A 222 18.23 -41.58 -0.27
CA ASP A 222 17.76 -42.80 -0.90
C ASP A 222 17.05 -42.58 -2.24
N ILE A 223 16.36 -41.45 -2.39
CA ILE A 223 15.58 -41.10 -3.59
C ILE A 223 16.16 -39.90 -4.31
N TYR A 224 16.71 -38.94 -3.56
CA TYR A 224 17.11 -37.64 -4.08
C TYR A 224 18.63 -37.50 -4.19
N PRO A 225 19.13 -36.81 -5.22
CA PRO A 225 20.57 -36.61 -5.39
C PRO A 225 21.13 -35.73 -4.26
N LYS A 226 22.35 -36.05 -3.79
CA LYS A 226 23.04 -35.33 -2.70
C LYS A 226 23.09 -33.82 -2.92
N ARG A 227 23.33 -33.39 -4.18
CA ARG A 227 23.34 -31.97 -4.55
C ARG A 227 22.02 -31.26 -4.21
N LEU A 228 20.87 -31.87 -4.52
CA LEU A 228 19.56 -31.29 -4.20
C LEU A 228 19.36 -31.19 -2.69
N ILE A 229 19.80 -32.21 -1.93
CA ILE A 229 19.73 -32.22 -0.47
C ILE A 229 20.57 -31.08 0.10
N GLU A 230 21.81 -30.92 -0.37
CA GLU A 230 22.70 -29.82 0.06
C GLU A 230 22.14 -28.45 -0.29
N GLU A 231 21.68 -28.24 -1.52
CA GLU A 231 21.03 -26.99 -1.95
C GLU A 231 19.77 -26.70 -1.11
N THR A 232 19.00 -27.74 -0.75
CA THR A 232 17.83 -27.61 0.13
C THR A 232 18.22 -27.25 1.56
N LYS A 233 19.32 -27.81 2.10
CA LYS A 233 19.86 -27.39 3.42
C LYS A 233 20.23 -25.91 3.41
N ILE A 234 20.94 -25.45 2.37
CA ILE A 234 21.32 -24.05 2.20
C ILE A 234 20.06 -23.18 2.13
N PHE A 235 19.07 -23.57 1.33
CA PHE A 235 17.80 -22.86 1.22
C PHE A 235 17.07 -22.70 2.57
N ILE A 236 16.95 -23.79 3.35
CA ILE A 236 16.30 -23.74 4.68
C ILE A 236 17.08 -22.83 5.63
N ASN A 237 18.41 -22.91 5.64
CA ASN A 237 19.25 -22.04 6.48
C ASN A 237 19.09 -20.57 6.10
N LEU A 238 19.01 -20.26 4.81
CA LEU A 238 18.74 -18.90 4.33
C LEU A 238 17.33 -18.44 4.73
N ALA A 239 16.31 -19.29 4.59
CA ALA A 239 14.94 -18.96 5.00
C ALA A 239 14.87 -18.61 6.50
N ILE A 240 15.57 -19.37 7.35
CA ILE A 240 15.68 -19.08 8.78
C ILE A 240 16.41 -17.76 9.02
N LEU A 241 17.54 -17.54 8.33
CA LEU A 241 18.34 -16.31 8.45
C LEU A 241 17.53 -15.05 8.07
N PHE A 242 16.67 -15.15 7.05
CA PHE A 242 15.83 -14.04 6.58
C PHE A 242 14.52 -13.90 7.37
N SER A 243 14.16 -14.83 8.25
CA SER A 243 12.91 -14.75 9.02
C SER A 243 12.71 -13.45 9.82
N PRO A 244 13.74 -12.81 10.42
CA PRO A 244 13.55 -11.54 11.13
C PRO A 244 13.17 -10.37 10.20
N THR A 245 13.44 -10.49 8.89
CA THR A 245 13.07 -9.44 7.93
C THR A 245 11.57 -9.30 7.73
N ILE A 246 10.78 -10.29 8.15
CA ILE A 246 9.31 -10.21 8.16
C ILE A 246 8.85 -9.01 8.99
N VAL A 247 9.48 -8.75 10.15
CA VAL A 247 9.16 -7.60 11.00
C VAL A 247 9.50 -6.30 10.27
N PHE A 248 10.64 -6.24 9.59
CA PHE A 248 11.00 -5.06 8.80
C PHE A 248 9.97 -4.77 7.70
N TRP A 249 9.50 -5.78 6.98
CA TRP A 249 8.47 -5.60 5.94
C TRP A 249 7.12 -5.20 6.52
N ALA A 250 6.74 -5.76 7.68
CA ALA A 250 5.52 -5.38 8.39
C ALA A 250 5.53 -3.90 8.78
N LEU A 251 6.70 -3.37 9.18
CA LEU A 251 6.91 -1.94 9.43
C LEU A 251 6.91 -1.13 8.12
N TYR A 252 7.71 -1.56 7.14
CA TYR A 252 7.88 -0.84 5.87
C TYR A 252 6.57 -0.63 5.11
N GLU A 253 5.68 -1.61 5.09
CA GLU A 253 4.42 -1.50 4.34
C GLU A 253 3.38 -0.58 5.01
N GLN A 254 3.58 -0.12 6.26
CA GLN A 254 2.69 0.86 6.89
C GLN A 254 2.77 2.25 6.26
N GLN A 255 3.87 2.56 5.55
CA GLN A 255 4.05 3.86 4.93
C GLN A 255 2.94 4.20 3.92
N GLY A 256 2.32 3.19 3.29
CA GLY A 256 1.27 3.40 2.30
C GLY A 256 -0.15 3.41 2.87
N SER A 257 -0.32 3.08 4.15
CA SER A 257 -1.61 3.09 4.86
C SER A 257 -1.56 4.03 6.07
N ARG A 258 -1.09 3.56 7.22
CA ARG A 258 -1.09 4.31 8.48
C ARG A 258 -0.36 5.64 8.39
N TRP A 259 0.78 5.72 7.70
CA TRP A 259 1.48 7.01 7.56
C TRP A 259 0.74 7.96 6.60
N THR A 260 0.02 7.44 5.61
CA THR A 260 -0.84 8.25 4.75
C THR A 260 -2.01 8.84 5.56
N PHE A 261 -2.62 8.05 6.47
CA PHE A 261 -3.66 8.54 7.37
C PHE A 261 -3.11 9.53 8.41
N GLN A 262 -1.95 9.26 9.00
CA GLN A 262 -1.28 10.22 9.87
C GLN A 262 -1.03 11.55 9.13
N ALA A 263 -0.54 11.49 7.88
CA ALA A 263 -0.32 12.67 7.06
C ALA A 263 -1.63 13.41 6.71
N SER A 264 -2.79 12.74 6.62
CA SER A 264 -4.07 13.43 6.36
C SER A 264 -4.57 14.24 7.54
N HIS A 265 -3.99 14.05 8.73
CA HIS A 265 -4.28 14.85 9.92
C HIS A 265 -3.24 15.94 10.18
N MET A 266 -2.28 16.13 9.27
CA MET A 266 -1.22 17.14 9.37
C MET A 266 -1.45 18.29 8.38
N ASP A 267 -0.86 19.45 8.68
CA ASP A 267 -0.84 20.56 7.72
C ASP A 267 0.10 20.22 6.55
N GLY A 268 -0.48 20.08 5.35
CA GLY A 268 0.24 19.83 4.10
C GLY A 268 0.81 21.09 3.44
N ASN A 269 0.63 22.27 4.02
CA ASN A 269 1.07 23.52 3.43
C ASN A 269 2.59 23.73 3.54
N LEU A 270 3.30 23.67 2.42
CA LEU A 270 4.75 23.90 2.34
C LEU A 270 5.12 25.35 1.97
N GLY A 271 4.25 26.31 2.26
CA GLY A 271 4.54 27.74 2.02
C GLY A 271 4.63 28.10 0.53
N GLY A 272 3.74 27.52 -0.28
CA GLY A 272 3.67 27.78 -1.73
C GLY A 272 3.15 26.58 -2.55
N TYR A 273 3.15 25.39 -1.97
CA TYR A 273 2.55 24.19 -2.54
C TYR A 273 1.84 23.41 -1.43
N TYR A 274 0.64 22.93 -1.71
CA TYR A 274 -0.08 22.04 -0.81
C TYR A 274 0.27 20.59 -1.17
N LEU A 275 0.89 19.88 -0.23
CA LEU A 275 1.28 18.49 -0.39
C LEU A 275 0.13 17.58 0.02
N ASP A 276 -0.38 16.78 -0.93
CA ASP A 276 -1.41 15.81 -0.61
C ASP A 276 -0.84 14.70 0.30
N PRO A 277 -1.63 14.15 1.24
CA PRO A 277 -1.11 13.19 2.23
C PRO A 277 -0.44 11.94 1.63
N ASP A 278 -0.96 11.45 0.51
CA ASP A 278 -0.44 10.31 -0.23
C ASP A 278 0.82 10.64 -1.06
N GLN A 279 1.10 11.91 -1.34
CA GLN A 279 2.36 12.32 -1.98
C GLN A 279 3.58 12.12 -1.09
N ILE A 280 3.42 11.94 0.23
CA ILE A 280 4.52 11.65 1.15
C ILE A 280 5.29 10.38 0.76
N GLN A 281 4.62 9.43 0.11
CA GLN A 281 5.23 8.20 -0.40
C GLN A 281 6.26 8.46 -1.50
N THR A 282 6.25 9.64 -2.14
CA THR A 282 7.26 10.07 -3.13
C THR A 282 8.65 10.18 -2.50
N LEU A 283 8.72 10.52 -1.21
CA LEU A 283 10.01 10.66 -0.52
C LEU A 283 10.82 9.37 -0.54
N ASN A 284 10.18 8.20 -0.44
CA ASN A 284 10.88 6.93 -0.41
C ASN A 284 11.74 6.68 -1.67
N PRO A 285 11.19 6.61 -2.90
CA PRO A 285 12.00 6.36 -4.08
C PRO A 285 13.00 7.50 -4.38
N VAL A 286 12.69 8.75 -4.00
CA VAL A 286 13.66 9.87 -4.08
C VAL A 286 14.85 9.62 -3.16
N LEU A 287 14.61 9.28 -1.89
CA LEU A 287 15.65 8.97 -0.92
C LEU A 287 16.45 7.73 -1.34
N VAL A 288 15.82 6.71 -1.91
CA VAL A 288 16.52 5.53 -2.45
C VAL A 288 17.51 5.93 -3.56
N LEU A 289 17.07 6.74 -4.53
CA LEU A 289 17.93 7.22 -5.63
C LEU A 289 19.10 8.08 -5.14
N ILE A 290 18.90 8.86 -4.08
CA ILE A 290 19.94 9.71 -3.47
C ILE A 290 20.87 8.89 -2.57
N PHE A 291 20.32 8.02 -1.71
CA PHE A 291 21.08 7.31 -0.69
C PHE A 291 21.89 6.16 -1.25
N ILE A 292 21.45 5.46 -2.29
CA ILE A 292 22.25 4.37 -2.89
C ILE A 292 23.68 4.83 -3.27
N PRO A 293 23.86 5.86 -4.12
CA PRO A 293 25.21 6.28 -4.49
C PRO A 293 26.00 6.86 -3.30
N ILE A 294 25.34 7.56 -2.36
CA ILE A 294 25.98 8.09 -1.15
C ILE A 294 26.49 6.95 -0.27
N PHE A 295 25.67 5.93 -0.08
CA PHE A 295 26.00 4.81 0.80
C PHE A 295 27.05 3.91 0.17
N ASP A 296 26.92 3.58 -1.12
CA ASP A 296 27.87 2.69 -1.80
C ASP A 296 29.24 3.32 -1.99
N LYS A 297 29.31 4.61 -2.36
CA LYS A 297 30.60 5.28 -2.64
C LYS A 297 31.20 5.98 -1.43
N GLY A 298 30.38 6.40 -0.46
CA GLY A 298 30.81 7.19 0.69
C GLY A 298 30.68 6.44 2.01
N PHE A 299 29.44 6.18 2.43
CA PHE A 299 29.13 5.75 3.79
C PHE A 299 29.66 4.34 4.13
N TYR A 300 29.38 3.33 3.29
CA TYR A 300 29.85 1.97 3.53
C TYR A 300 31.37 1.83 3.49
N PRO A 301 32.11 2.43 2.52
CA PRO A 301 33.57 2.44 2.55
C PRO A 301 34.14 3.07 3.83
N LEU A 302 33.53 4.16 4.32
CA LEU A 302 33.95 4.80 5.57
C LEU A 302 33.71 3.90 6.79
N LEU A 303 32.52 3.32 6.92
CA LEU A 303 32.19 2.42 8.03
C LEU A 303 32.99 1.12 8.00
N ALA A 304 33.36 0.64 6.80
CA ALA A 304 34.25 -0.50 6.65
C ALA A 304 35.67 -0.20 7.15
N LYS A 305 36.18 1.01 6.88
CA LYS A 305 37.45 1.51 7.44
C LYS A 305 37.40 1.59 8.97
N LEU A 306 36.30 2.09 9.52
CA LEU A 306 36.05 2.17 10.97
C LEU A 306 35.73 0.81 11.63
N ARG A 307 35.68 -0.28 10.85
CA ARG A 307 35.38 -1.64 11.30
C ARG A 307 33.98 -1.83 11.92
N ILE A 308 33.03 -0.94 11.63
CA ILE A 308 31.66 -0.97 12.19
C ILE A 308 30.75 -1.88 11.35
N ILE A 309 30.72 -1.68 10.03
CA ILE A 309 29.89 -2.45 9.09
C ILE A 309 30.79 -3.04 8.00
N ARG A 310 30.87 -4.37 7.95
CA ARG A 310 31.72 -5.14 7.02
C ARG A 310 30.97 -6.24 6.32
N THR A 311 30.03 -6.89 7.00
CA THR A 311 29.28 -8.01 6.44
C THR A 311 27.89 -7.56 5.95
N PRO A 312 27.34 -8.23 4.92
CA PRO A 312 25.95 -8.00 4.51
C PRO A 312 24.95 -8.19 5.65
N LEU A 313 25.21 -9.14 6.56
CA LEU A 313 24.36 -9.39 7.71
C LEU A 313 24.33 -8.20 8.69
N GLN A 314 25.48 -7.55 8.92
CA GLN A 314 25.53 -6.31 9.72
C GLN A 314 24.72 -5.19 9.08
N LYS A 315 24.76 -5.04 7.75
CA LYS A 315 23.91 -4.07 7.03
C LYS A 315 22.43 -4.34 7.27
N LEU A 316 22.03 -5.61 7.23
CA LEU A 316 20.66 -6.03 7.49
C LEU A 316 20.22 -5.70 8.93
N SER A 317 21.06 -5.99 9.93
CA SER A 317 20.77 -5.68 11.33
C SER A 317 20.64 -4.18 11.59
N TRP A 318 21.57 -3.37 11.07
CA TRP A 318 21.50 -1.91 11.20
C TRP A 318 20.29 -1.31 10.47
N GLY A 319 19.92 -1.84 9.31
CA GLY A 319 18.68 -1.46 8.61
C GLY A 319 17.43 -1.74 9.45
N GLY A 320 17.37 -2.90 10.12
CA GLY A 320 16.29 -3.24 11.06
C GLY A 320 16.20 -2.27 12.25
N LEU A 321 17.34 -1.91 12.86
CA LEU A 321 17.39 -0.93 13.95
C LEU A 321 16.91 0.46 13.51
N LEU A 322 17.30 0.91 12.32
CA LEU A 322 16.83 2.18 11.76
C LEU A 322 15.32 2.13 11.47
N GLY A 323 14.80 1.00 10.98
CA GLY A 323 13.37 0.79 10.81
C GLY A 323 12.59 0.90 12.12
N ALA A 324 13.11 0.29 13.19
CA ALA A 324 12.51 0.42 14.53
C ALA A 324 12.54 1.86 15.04
N LEU A 325 13.66 2.57 14.85
CA LEU A 325 13.79 3.99 15.21
C LEU A 325 12.80 4.87 14.44
N ALA A 326 12.60 4.63 13.15
CA ALA A 326 11.64 5.37 12.33
C ALA A 326 10.20 5.23 12.88
N PHE A 327 9.83 4.04 13.38
CA PHE A 327 8.53 3.82 14.02
C PHE A 327 8.39 4.50 15.37
N LEU A 328 9.46 4.54 16.17
CA LEU A 328 9.46 5.33 17.41
C LEU A 328 9.21 6.81 17.11
N VAL A 329 9.88 7.36 16.09
CA VAL A 329 9.67 8.75 15.65
C VAL A 329 8.23 8.97 15.18
N SER A 330 7.68 8.09 14.34
CA SER A 330 6.29 8.18 13.89
C SER A 330 5.29 8.13 15.06
N GLY A 331 5.53 7.29 16.08
CA GLY A 331 4.70 7.25 17.28
C GLY A 331 4.79 8.52 18.13
N LEU A 332 5.97 9.13 18.26
CA LEU A 332 6.14 10.41 18.94
C LEU A 332 5.43 11.55 18.21
N VAL A 333 5.41 11.51 16.88
CA VAL A 333 4.65 12.44 16.05
C VAL A 333 3.14 12.25 16.28
N GLU A 334 2.66 11.01 16.30
CA GLU A 334 1.23 10.72 16.56
C GLU A 334 0.76 11.28 17.90
N LEU A 335 1.55 11.12 18.97
CA LEU A 335 1.23 11.66 20.29
C LEU A 335 1.09 13.20 20.30
N LYS A 336 1.70 13.89 19.34
CA LYS A 336 1.56 15.34 19.18
C LYS A 336 0.35 15.74 18.34
N ILE A 337 -0.11 14.89 17.42
CA ILE A 337 -1.24 15.18 16.54
C ILE A 337 -2.57 14.72 17.18
N GLN A 338 -2.57 13.66 17.98
CA GLN A 338 -3.78 13.13 18.62
C GLN A 338 -4.64 14.19 19.35
N PRO A 339 -4.08 15.19 20.08
CA PRO A 339 -4.89 16.26 20.69
C PRO A 339 -5.63 17.15 19.70
N SER A 340 -5.21 17.20 18.43
CA SER A 340 -5.86 17.94 17.36
C SER A 340 -6.92 17.14 16.60
N TYR A 341 -7.10 15.85 16.90
CA TYR A 341 -8.13 15.03 16.25
C TYR A 341 -9.54 15.51 16.62
N PRO A 342 -10.49 15.49 15.67
CA PRO A 342 -11.88 15.78 16.00
C PRO A 342 -12.39 14.68 16.93
N VAL A 343 -12.83 15.06 18.14
CA VAL A 343 -13.60 14.14 19.00
C VAL A 343 -14.90 13.85 18.28
N LEU A 344 -15.09 12.60 17.88
CA LEU A 344 -16.36 12.09 17.31
C LEU A 344 -17.35 11.82 18.45
N ALA A 345 -18.63 12.00 18.17
CA ALA A 345 -19.68 11.75 19.15
C ALA A 345 -19.80 10.24 19.44
N GLY A 346 -19.93 9.86 20.71
CA GLY A 346 -20.16 8.47 21.11
C GLY A 346 -21.53 7.94 20.66
N SER A 347 -21.76 6.63 20.83
CA SER A 347 -23.06 6.03 20.55
C SER A 347 -24.17 6.71 21.38
N GLY A 348 -25.20 7.22 20.71
CA GLY A 348 -26.28 7.97 21.38
C GLY A 348 -25.94 9.41 21.74
N GLU A 349 -24.80 9.94 21.27
CA GLU A 349 -24.41 11.34 21.43
C GLU A 349 -24.29 12.02 20.06
N ALA A 350 -24.55 13.33 20.03
CA ALA A 350 -24.29 14.19 18.88
C ALA A 350 -23.49 15.42 19.31
N HIS A 351 -22.63 15.89 18.40
CA HIS A 351 -21.88 17.13 18.59
C HIS A 351 -22.54 18.25 17.79
N LEU A 352 -22.87 19.35 18.44
CA LEU A 352 -23.36 20.57 17.81
C LEU A 352 -22.27 21.65 17.89
N ARG A 353 -21.79 22.09 16.73
CA ARG A 353 -20.89 23.24 16.60
C ARG A 353 -21.57 24.33 15.79
N VAL A 354 -21.69 25.53 16.36
CA VAL A 354 -22.27 26.70 15.70
C VAL A 354 -21.20 27.75 15.57
N TYR A 355 -20.89 28.13 14.32
CA TYR A 355 -19.90 29.15 14.00
C TYR A 355 -20.59 30.48 13.73
N ASN A 356 -20.18 31.52 14.43
CA ASN A 356 -20.62 32.87 14.16
C ASN A 356 -19.63 33.55 13.22
N THR A 357 -20.02 33.71 11.96
CA THR A 357 -19.21 34.41 10.94
C THR A 357 -19.41 35.92 10.95
N LEU A 358 -20.30 36.44 11.81
CA LEU A 358 -20.61 37.87 11.92
C LEU A 358 -19.68 38.55 12.94
N GLN A 359 -19.47 39.85 12.73
CA GLN A 359 -18.70 40.73 13.64
C GLN A 359 -19.55 41.24 14.82
N CYS A 360 -20.49 40.44 15.29
CA CYS A 360 -21.43 40.80 16.36
C CYS A 360 -21.77 39.56 17.17
N ASP A 361 -22.24 39.74 18.41
CA ASP A 361 -22.69 38.62 19.24
C ASP A 361 -24.13 38.20 18.88
N ILE A 362 -24.35 36.88 18.78
CA ILE A 362 -25.66 36.30 18.44
C ILE A 362 -26.18 35.50 19.63
N GLY A 363 -27.43 35.75 20.01
CA GLY A 363 -28.16 34.90 20.95
C GLY A 363 -28.72 33.69 20.22
N LEU A 364 -28.40 32.49 20.68
CA LEU A 364 -28.86 31.23 20.13
C LEU A 364 -29.73 30.52 21.17
N ASN A 365 -30.99 30.24 20.83
CA ASN A 365 -31.83 29.33 21.61
C ASN A 365 -31.85 27.97 20.91
N TYR A 366 -31.45 26.94 21.65
CA TYR A 366 -31.39 25.57 21.17
C TYR A 366 -31.87 24.62 22.27
N MET A 367 -32.80 23.70 21.96
CA MET A 367 -33.28 22.68 22.92
C MET A 367 -33.68 23.26 24.31
N ASN A 368 -34.36 24.41 24.34
CA ASN A 368 -34.75 25.17 25.54
C ASN A 368 -33.58 25.75 26.38
N ASN A 369 -32.36 25.79 25.84
CA ASN A 369 -31.23 26.48 26.44
C ASN A 369 -30.90 27.75 25.64
N ASP A 370 -30.59 28.83 26.35
CA ASP A 370 -30.07 30.05 25.75
C ASP A 370 -28.53 30.05 25.80
N GLY A 371 -27.90 30.34 24.67
CA GLY A 371 -26.46 30.51 24.52
C GLY A 371 -26.14 31.81 23.80
N VAL A 372 -24.91 32.30 23.96
CA VAL A 372 -24.39 33.45 23.20
C VAL A 372 -23.17 32.96 22.43
N VAL A 373 -23.15 33.24 21.13
CA VAL A 373 -21.97 32.99 20.28
C VAL A 373 -21.32 34.32 19.99
N ASN A 374 -20.11 34.52 20.53
CA ASN A 374 -19.36 35.77 20.37
C ASN A 374 -19.01 36.03 18.90
N GLN A 375 -18.74 37.29 18.54
CA GLN A 375 -18.25 37.68 17.22
C GLN A 375 -17.07 36.81 16.75
N LEU A 376 -17.12 36.33 15.50
CA LEU A 376 -16.10 35.42 14.92
C LEU A 376 -15.77 34.19 15.79
N GLY A 377 -16.68 33.84 16.70
CA GLY A 377 -16.52 32.79 17.69
C GLY A 377 -17.28 31.51 17.34
N MET A 378 -17.09 30.49 18.17
CA MET A 378 -17.77 29.22 18.06
C MET A 378 -18.44 28.84 19.37
N LEU A 379 -19.64 28.28 19.29
CA LEU A 379 -20.27 27.56 20.39
C LEU A 379 -20.20 26.06 20.11
N GLU A 380 -19.62 25.32 21.05
CA GLU A 380 -19.46 23.86 20.96
C GLU A 380 -20.24 23.16 22.08
N ARG A 381 -21.04 22.17 21.70
CA ARG A 381 -21.66 21.20 22.61
C ARG A 381 -21.34 19.79 22.12
N LEU A 382 -20.47 19.12 22.85
CA LEU A 382 -19.85 17.84 22.48
C LEU A 382 -20.55 16.62 23.12
N ALA A 383 -21.77 16.74 23.63
CA ALA A 383 -22.48 15.62 24.25
C ALA A 383 -23.99 15.88 24.30
N LEU A 384 -24.63 16.01 23.13
CA LEU A 384 -26.09 16.06 23.05
C LEU A 384 -26.63 14.64 23.01
N PRO A 385 -27.42 14.18 24.00
CA PRO A 385 -28.02 12.86 23.94
C PRO A 385 -29.03 12.78 22.80
N VAL A 386 -28.90 11.79 21.93
CA VAL A 386 -29.82 11.50 20.83
C VAL A 386 -30.36 10.09 21.02
N VAL A 387 -31.68 9.97 21.15
CA VAL A 387 -32.39 8.69 21.19
C VAL A 387 -33.36 8.67 20.01
N GLY A 388 -33.13 7.80 19.04
CA GLY A 388 -33.91 7.73 17.79
C GLY A 388 -33.79 9.01 16.94
N ASN A 389 -34.93 9.56 16.51
CA ASN A 389 -34.98 10.81 15.74
C ASN A 389 -35.28 11.99 16.68
N THR A 390 -34.27 12.82 16.94
CA THR A 390 -34.40 14.01 17.77
C THR A 390 -34.36 15.26 16.89
N THR A 391 -35.45 16.03 16.83
CA THR A 391 -35.46 17.30 16.09
C THR A 391 -34.90 18.41 16.97
N VAL A 392 -33.81 19.03 16.52
CA VAL A 392 -33.22 20.20 17.18
C VAL A 392 -33.72 21.46 16.47
N GLN A 393 -34.39 22.32 17.22
CA GLN A 393 -34.76 23.66 16.75
C GLN A 393 -33.67 24.65 17.17
N LEU A 394 -33.10 25.36 16.20
CA LEU A 394 -32.24 26.51 16.44
C LEU A 394 -33.02 27.79 16.12
N LYS A 395 -33.10 28.67 17.11
CA LYS A 395 -33.65 30.02 16.97
C LYS A 395 -32.55 31.04 17.21
N MET A 396 -32.23 31.81 16.19
CA MET A 396 -31.22 32.85 16.26
C MET A 396 -31.88 34.20 16.55
N THR A 397 -31.35 34.92 17.53
CA THR A 397 -31.79 36.27 17.92
C THR A 397 -30.58 37.23 17.89
N GLY A 398 -30.64 38.27 17.07
CA GLY A 398 -29.58 39.28 17.03
C GLY A 398 -29.63 40.20 18.25
N ARG A 399 -28.49 40.45 18.91
CA ARG A 399 -28.36 41.55 19.88
C ARG A 399 -27.76 42.79 19.23
N ASP A 400 -28.27 43.95 19.67
CA ASP A 400 -27.84 45.33 19.40
C ASP A 400 -27.42 45.73 17.97
N TYR A 401 -26.27 45.26 17.47
CA TYR A 401 -25.75 45.61 16.13
C TYR A 401 -26.19 44.66 15.00
N CYS A 402 -26.71 43.48 15.32
CA CYS A 402 -27.17 42.48 14.33
C CYS A 402 -28.69 42.41 14.13
N LYS A 403 -29.44 43.41 14.65
CA LYS A 403 -30.90 43.51 14.59
C LYS A 403 -31.49 43.60 13.16
N THR A 404 -30.65 43.82 12.14
CA THR A 404 -31.07 43.87 10.73
C THR A 404 -31.41 42.50 10.13
N TYR A 405 -31.00 41.41 10.78
CA TYR A 405 -31.35 40.06 10.36
C TYR A 405 -32.58 39.59 11.13
N LYS A 406 -33.66 39.29 10.41
CA LYS A 406 -34.87 38.66 10.99
C LYS A 406 -34.47 37.38 11.72
N ALA A 407 -35.13 37.09 12.84
CA ALA A 407 -34.95 35.82 13.53
C ALA A 407 -35.14 34.67 12.53
N VAL A 408 -34.07 33.89 12.34
CA VAL A 408 -34.09 32.71 11.48
C VAL A 408 -34.34 31.52 12.39
N GLU A 409 -35.43 30.81 12.12
CA GLU A 409 -35.74 29.53 12.75
C GLU A 409 -35.42 28.42 11.74
N THR A 410 -34.50 27.54 12.11
CA THR A 410 -34.12 26.37 11.32
C THR A 410 -34.19 25.14 12.20
N SER A 411 -34.78 24.07 11.67
CA SER A 411 -34.81 22.77 12.31
C SER A 411 -33.98 21.78 11.50
N PHE A 412 -33.30 20.88 12.20
CA PHE A 412 -32.67 19.70 11.62
C PHE A 412 -33.00 18.49 12.47
N VAL A 413 -33.09 17.34 11.81
CA VAL A 413 -33.37 16.07 12.46
C VAL A 413 -32.03 15.38 12.71
N LEU A 414 -31.70 15.15 13.97
CA LEU A 414 -30.61 14.27 14.34
C LEU A 414 -31.17 12.85 14.37
N GLN A 415 -30.65 12.00 13.51
CA GLN A 415 -30.99 10.59 13.46
C GLN A 415 -29.86 9.80 14.10
N GLU A 416 -30.19 8.96 15.09
CA GLU A 416 -29.26 8.01 15.67
C GLU A 416 -28.75 7.06 14.58
N MET A 417 -27.45 7.08 14.34
CA MET A 417 -26.78 6.14 13.43
C MET A 417 -26.14 5.04 14.28
N GLU A 418 -26.40 3.77 13.95
CA GLU A 418 -25.67 2.66 14.56
C GLU A 418 -24.17 2.82 14.27
N VAL A 419 -23.37 2.83 15.33
CA VAL A 419 -21.90 3.02 15.30
C VAL A 419 -21.16 1.86 14.57
N SER A 420 -21.89 0.90 13.99
CA SER A 420 -21.35 -0.22 13.22
C SER A 420 -20.82 0.15 11.82
N GLN A 421 -20.82 1.44 11.43
CA GLN A 421 -20.39 1.90 10.11
C GLN A 421 -19.25 2.95 10.09
N PHE A 422 -18.56 3.20 11.20
CA PHE A 422 -17.37 4.08 11.19
C PHE A 422 -16.04 3.37 11.09
#